data_AF-A0A7X6SFF5-F1
#
_entry.id   AF-A0A7X6SFF5-F1
#
_cell.length_a   1.000
_cell.length_b   1.000
_cell.length_c   1.000
_cell.angle_alpha   90.00
_cell.angle_beta   90.00
_cell.angle_gamma   90.00
#
_symmetry.space_group_name_H-M   'P 1'
#
loop_
_entity.id
_entity.type
_entity.pdbx_description
1 polymer ?
#
loop_
_entity_poly.entity_id
_entity_poly.type
_entity_poly.pdbx_seq_one_letter_code
_entity_poly.pdbx_strand_id
1 'polypeptide(L)'
;ALTVWCSDHGIPADDEEAVITATSQLPMDITTSPKQFAIRLDGVDITERLHQPEVSGMVSGYARIRAARNLLNSRMREIITNAGRIIVEGRDITTVVAPDADLRILLQADPQRRIARREAELAGAADTETVTEQVIGRDAADSESSEFETAANGVVLIDSSELTLEQVVEKVIELVPEELRTPA
;
A
#
# COMPACT_ATOMS: atom_id res chain seq x y z
N ALA A 1 6.16 -7.28 1.00
CA ALA A 1 6.79 -8.29 1.87
C ALA A 1 6.54 -9.72 1.37
N LEU A 2 5.28 -10.19 1.27
CA LEU A 2 4.97 -11.54 0.76
C LEU A 2 5.62 -11.83 -0.61
N THR A 3 5.50 -10.92 -1.58
CA THR A 3 6.14 -11.05 -2.90
C THR A 3 7.65 -11.26 -2.81
N VAL A 4 8.34 -10.51 -1.94
CA VAL A 4 9.78 -10.65 -1.71
C VAL A 4 10.09 -12.03 -1.15
N TRP A 5 9.35 -12.44 -0.11
CA TRP A 5 9.51 -13.76 0.52
C TRP A 5 9.31 -14.90 -0.49
N CYS A 6 8.22 -14.88 -1.25
CA CYS A 6 7.95 -15.90 -2.26
C CYS A 6 9.03 -15.92 -3.35
N SER A 7 9.46 -14.75 -3.83
CA SER A 7 10.52 -14.65 -4.84
C SER A 7 11.84 -15.24 -4.34
N ASP A 8 12.25 -14.92 -3.11
CA ASP A 8 13.51 -15.42 -2.52
C ASP A 8 13.49 -16.95 -2.29
N HIS A 9 12.30 -17.53 -2.11
CA HIS A 9 12.11 -18.95 -1.87
C HIS A 9 11.66 -19.73 -3.11
N GLY A 10 11.61 -19.07 -4.28
CA GLY A 10 11.22 -19.71 -5.54
C GLY A 10 9.77 -20.21 -5.57
N ILE A 11 8.87 -19.56 -4.82
CA ILE A 11 7.44 -19.87 -4.79
C ILE A 11 6.75 -19.05 -5.89
N PRO A 12 6.29 -19.65 -6.99
CA PRO A 12 5.70 -18.89 -8.08
C PRO A 12 4.27 -18.46 -7.75
N ALA A 13 3.81 -17.37 -8.38
CA ALA A 13 2.50 -16.77 -8.12
C ALA A 13 1.30 -17.57 -8.68
N ASP A 14 1.54 -18.65 -9.40
CA ASP A 14 0.53 -19.60 -9.87
C ASP A 14 0.39 -20.84 -8.95
N ASP A 15 1.30 -21.01 -7.98
CA ASP A 15 1.16 -21.99 -6.90
C ASP A 15 0.43 -21.34 -5.71
N GLU A 16 -0.90 -21.21 -5.86
CA GLU A 16 -1.73 -20.55 -4.84
C GLU A 16 -1.61 -21.20 -3.46
N GLU A 17 -1.53 -22.54 -3.40
CA GLU A 17 -1.44 -23.27 -2.13
C GLU A 17 -0.12 -22.96 -1.40
N ALA A 18 1.00 -22.96 -2.12
CA ALA A 18 2.30 -22.58 -1.56
C ALA A 18 2.31 -21.11 -1.12
N VAL A 19 1.73 -20.19 -1.89
CA VAL A 19 1.64 -18.77 -1.52
C VAL A 19 0.79 -18.57 -0.27
N ILE A 20 -0.35 -19.25 -0.15
CA ILE A 20 -1.22 -19.18 1.04
C ILE A 20 -0.47 -19.69 2.26
N THR A 21 0.23 -20.82 2.12
CA THR A 21 1.05 -21.40 3.18
C THR A 21 2.14 -20.42 3.62
N ALA A 22 2.89 -19.87 2.66
CA ALA A 22 3.92 -18.86 2.91
C ALA A 22 3.35 -17.61 3.60
N THR A 23 2.17 -17.15 3.21
CA THR A 23 1.50 -16.00 3.83
C THR A 23 1.17 -16.26 5.30
N SER A 24 0.70 -17.46 5.63
CA SER A 24 0.33 -17.82 7.01
C SER A 24 1.55 -17.85 7.94
N GLN A 25 2.72 -18.24 7.42
CA GLN A 25 3.97 -18.39 8.17
C GLN A 25 4.95 -17.24 7.96
N LEU A 26 4.54 -16.18 7.24
CA LEU A 26 5.43 -15.10 6.82
C LEU A 26 6.11 -14.45 8.04
N PRO A 27 7.45 -14.56 8.20
CA PRO A 27 8.19 -14.05 9.34
C PRO A 27 8.42 -12.54 9.16
N MET A 28 7.33 -11.78 9.19
CA MET A 28 7.33 -10.35 8.91
C MET A 28 7.07 -9.54 10.17
N ASP A 29 7.93 -8.55 10.40
CA ASP A 29 7.74 -7.52 11.40
C ASP A 29 7.59 -6.15 10.73
N ILE A 30 6.71 -5.31 11.27
CA ILE A 30 6.52 -3.92 10.83
C ILE A 30 6.49 -2.99 12.03
N THR A 31 7.26 -1.92 11.98
CA THR A 31 7.18 -0.85 12.98
C THR A 31 6.13 0.17 12.59
N THR A 32 5.35 0.67 13.54
CA THR A 32 4.29 1.66 13.30
C THR A 32 4.72 3.12 13.56
N SER A 33 5.95 3.34 14.00
CA SER A 33 6.49 4.69 14.20
C SER A 33 6.91 5.31 12.87
N PRO A 34 6.36 6.47 12.46
CA PRO A 34 6.74 7.11 11.20
C PRO A 34 8.21 7.55 11.17
N LYS A 35 8.84 7.75 12.34
CA LYS A 35 10.26 8.14 12.43
C LYS A 35 11.23 6.94 12.37
N GLN A 36 10.72 5.72 12.53
CA GLN A 36 11.51 4.50 12.60
C GLN A 36 10.86 3.40 11.75
N PHE A 37 10.18 3.79 10.67
CA PHE A 37 9.46 2.86 9.82
C PHE A 37 10.43 1.85 9.19
N ALA A 38 10.15 0.57 9.41
CA ALA A 38 10.86 -0.54 8.83
C ALA A 38 9.89 -1.72 8.64
N ILE A 39 10.06 -2.41 7.52
CA ILE A 39 9.48 -3.73 7.28
C ILE A 39 10.63 -4.73 7.22
N ARG A 40 10.56 -5.77 8.05
CA ARG A 40 11.57 -6.82 8.12
C ARG A 40 11.00 -8.17 7.72
N LEU A 41 11.83 -8.99 7.09
CA LEU A 41 11.59 -10.42 6.89
C LEU A 41 12.72 -11.20 7.56
N ASP A 42 12.37 -12.08 8.48
CA ASP A 42 13.33 -12.87 9.27
C ASP A 42 14.45 -12.01 9.88
N GLY A 43 14.06 -10.86 10.44
CA GLY A 43 14.96 -9.87 11.03
C GLY A 43 15.74 -9.00 10.04
N VAL A 44 15.68 -9.26 8.73
CA VAL A 44 16.35 -8.47 7.69
C VAL A 44 15.45 -7.32 7.25
N ASP A 45 15.97 -6.08 7.30
CA ASP A 45 15.26 -4.91 6.79
C ASP A 45 15.18 -4.95 5.26
N ILE A 46 13.95 -4.92 4.75
CA ILE A 46 13.66 -4.96 3.31
C ILE A 46 12.97 -3.69 2.82
N THR A 47 12.89 -2.64 3.65
CA THR A 47 12.07 -1.45 3.38
C THR A 47 12.40 -0.84 2.01
N GLU A 48 13.67 -0.58 1.73
CA GLU A 48 14.12 -0.06 0.43
C GLU A 48 13.87 -1.04 -0.73
N ARG A 49 13.97 -2.34 -0.46
CA ARG A 49 13.76 -3.39 -1.48
C ARG A 49 12.31 -3.44 -1.95
N LEU A 50 11.35 -3.12 -1.09
CA LEU A 50 9.92 -3.12 -1.43
C LEU A 50 9.59 -2.16 -2.57
N HIS A 51 10.38 -1.10 -2.75
CA HIS A 51 10.15 -0.07 -3.76
C HIS A 51 10.87 -0.33 -5.08
N GLN A 52 11.66 -1.41 -5.18
CA GLN A 52 12.43 -1.71 -6.37
C GLN A 52 11.53 -2.13 -7.55
N PRO A 53 11.89 -1.78 -8.79
CA PRO A 53 11.15 -2.17 -10.01
C PRO A 53 10.90 -3.67 -10.10
N GLU A 54 11.89 -4.50 -9.75
CA GLU A 54 11.79 -5.96 -9.77
C GLU A 54 10.65 -6.48 -8.88
N VAL A 55 10.50 -5.93 -7.67
CA VAL A 55 9.45 -6.32 -6.73
C VAL A 55 8.11 -5.82 -7.25
N SER A 56 8.06 -4.56 -7.68
CA SER A 56 6.83 -3.91 -8.18
C SER A 56 6.20 -4.69 -9.33
N GLY A 57 7.02 -5.21 -10.26
CA GLY A 57 6.57 -6.01 -11.39
C GLY A 57 5.97 -7.38 -11.02
N MET A 58 6.29 -7.91 -9.84
CA MET A 58 5.79 -9.22 -9.38
C MET A 58 4.54 -9.13 -8.50
N VAL A 59 4.27 -7.97 -7.87
CA VAL A 59 3.23 -7.83 -6.83
C VAL A 59 1.85 -8.25 -7.31
N SER A 60 1.45 -7.87 -8.53
CA SER A 60 0.11 -8.15 -9.08
C SER A 60 -0.21 -9.65 -9.11
N GLY A 61 0.78 -10.49 -9.44
CA GLY A 61 0.64 -11.95 -9.47
C GLY A 61 0.26 -12.57 -8.12
N TYR A 62 0.79 -12.02 -7.02
CA TYR A 62 0.47 -12.48 -5.67
C TYR A 62 -0.78 -11.79 -5.11
N ALA A 63 -0.98 -10.51 -5.43
CA ALA A 63 -2.07 -9.69 -4.89
C ALA A 63 -3.46 -10.15 -5.34
N ARG A 64 -3.58 -10.93 -6.44
CA ARG A 64 -4.84 -11.54 -6.89
C ARG A 64 -5.29 -12.75 -6.05
N ILE A 65 -4.41 -13.35 -5.26
CA ILE A 65 -4.71 -14.56 -4.48
C ILE A 65 -5.51 -14.18 -3.23
N ARG A 66 -6.84 -14.27 -3.35
CA ARG A 66 -7.78 -13.77 -2.32
C ARG A 66 -7.53 -14.34 -0.92
N ALA A 67 -7.20 -15.62 -0.82
CA ALA A 67 -6.92 -16.25 0.47
C ALA A 67 -5.68 -15.66 1.15
N ALA A 68 -4.61 -15.39 0.39
CA ALA A 68 -3.43 -14.70 0.90
C ALA A 68 -3.75 -13.27 1.34
N ARG A 69 -4.52 -12.52 0.53
CA ARG A 69 -4.99 -11.18 0.91
C ARG A 69 -5.75 -11.19 2.23
N ASN A 70 -6.67 -12.14 2.43
CA ASN A 70 -7.47 -12.22 3.65
C ASN A 70 -6.61 -12.43 4.90
N LEU A 71 -5.53 -13.22 4.79
CA LEU A 71 -4.56 -13.40 5.87
C LEU A 71 -3.80 -12.10 6.17
N LEU A 72 -3.33 -11.40 5.13
CA LEU A 72 -2.65 -10.10 5.29
C LEU A 72 -3.59 -9.03 5.87
N ASN A 73 -4.84 -8.98 5.41
CA ASN A 73 -5.87 -8.08 5.93
C ASN A 73 -6.14 -8.34 7.42
N SER A 74 -6.15 -9.60 7.84
CA SER A 74 -6.31 -9.96 9.26
C SER A 74 -5.12 -9.43 10.09
N ARG A 75 -3.88 -9.62 9.62
CA ARG A 75 -2.69 -9.05 10.26
C ARG A 75 -2.72 -7.52 10.34
N MET A 76 -3.16 -6.83 9.28
CA MET A 76 -3.31 -5.36 9.29
C MET A 76 -4.32 -4.91 10.35
N ARG A 77 -5.46 -5.60 10.50
CA ARG A 77 -6.46 -5.28 11.53
C ARG A 77 -5.93 -5.48 12.94
N GLU A 78 -5.11 -6.50 13.16
CA GLU A 78 -4.43 -6.71 14.45
C GLU A 78 -3.47 -5.56 14.77
N ILE A 79 -2.68 -5.10 13.79
CA ILE A 79 -1.78 -3.94 13.97
C ILE A 79 -2.58 -2.67 14.30
N ILE A 80 -3.65 -2.40 13.55
CA ILE A 80 -4.50 -1.22 13.74
C ILE A 80 -5.06 -1.19 15.17
N THR A 81 -5.59 -2.33 15.63
CA THR A 81 -6.21 -2.46 16.96
C THR A 81 -5.22 -2.18 18.09
N ASN A 82 -3.93 -2.49 17.88
CA ASN A 82 -2.88 -2.36 18.90
C ASN A 82 -2.09 -1.03 18.84
N ALA A 83 -2.24 -0.24 17.78
CA ALA A 83 -1.40 0.94 17.54
C ALA A 83 -1.87 2.23 18.25
N GLY A 84 -3.06 2.23 18.87
CA GLY A 84 -3.68 3.43 19.43
C GLY A 84 -4.15 4.38 18.33
N ARG A 85 -3.26 5.23 17.81
CA ARG A 85 -3.50 6.07 16.62
C ARG A 85 -2.57 5.64 15.50
N ILE A 86 -3.13 5.42 14.31
CA ILE A 86 -2.38 4.96 13.15
C ILE A 86 -2.97 5.53 11.85
N ILE A 87 -2.10 5.82 10.89
CA ILE A 87 -2.47 6.06 9.50
C ILE A 87 -2.09 4.80 8.72
N VAL A 88 -3.03 4.27 7.96
CA VAL A 88 -2.82 3.07 7.13
C VAL A 88 -3.14 3.41 5.68
N GLU A 89 -2.22 3.09 4.78
CA GLU A 89 -2.39 3.27 3.35
C GLU A 89 -2.48 1.94 2.61
N GLY A 90 -3.19 1.94 1.48
CA GLY A 90 -3.42 0.76 0.65
C GLY A 90 -4.64 0.96 -0.24
N ARG A 91 -4.98 -0.07 -1.05
CA ARG A 91 -6.06 0.02 -2.04
C ARG A 91 -7.46 -0.14 -1.45
N ASP A 92 -7.64 -1.09 -0.53
CA ASP A 92 -8.93 -1.49 0.03
C ASP A 92 -9.04 -1.19 1.54
N ILE A 93 -8.23 -0.24 2.03
CA ILE A 93 -8.21 0.10 3.46
C ILE A 93 -9.56 0.67 3.91
N THR A 94 -10.12 1.60 3.15
CA THR A 94 -11.32 2.37 3.52
C THR A 94 -12.63 1.59 3.37
N THR A 95 -12.60 0.45 2.67
CA THR A 95 -13.80 -0.35 2.35
C THR A 95 -13.74 -1.77 2.92
N VAL A 96 -12.54 -2.34 3.09
CA VAL A 96 -12.36 -3.73 3.53
C VAL A 96 -11.62 -3.84 4.86
N VAL A 97 -10.47 -3.19 5.00
CA VAL A 97 -9.60 -3.40 6.18
C VAL A 97 -10.11 -2.62 7.39
N ALA A 98 -10.38 -1.33 7.20
CA ALA A 98 -10.82 -0.39 8.24
C ALA A 98 -12.02 0.46 7.73
N PRO A 99 -13.17 -0.17 7.42
CA PRO A 99 -14.35 0.55 6.94
C PRO A 99 -14.93 1.52 7.98
N ASP A 100 -14.63 1.32 9.26
CA ASP A 100 -15.10 2.14 10.38
C ASP A 100 -14.03 3.12 10.90
N ALA A 101 -12.95 3.37 10.14
CA ALA A 101 -11.93 4.33 10.54
C ALA A 101 -12.50 5.75 10.70
N ASP A 102 -11.97 6.49 11.69
CA ASP A 102 -12.44 7.84 12.04
C ASP A 102 -12.35 8.83 10.87
N LEU A 103 -11.35 8.64 10.00
CA LEU A 103 -11.16 9.38 8.76
C LEU A 103 -10.76 8.40 7.65
N ARG A 104 -11.50 8.43 6.55
CA ARG A 104 -11.24 7.63 5.35
C ARG A 104 -11.02 8.56 4.17
N ILE A 105 -9.87 8.44 3.52
CA ILE A 105 -9.47 9.28 2.39
C ILE A 105 -9.19 8.39 1.18
N LEU A 106 -9.68 8.82 0.03
CA LEU A 106 -9.22 8.36 -1.26
C LEU A 106 -8.33 9.46 -1.86
N LEU A 107 -7.03 9.19 -2.01
CA LEU A 107 -6.09 10.12 -2.63
C LEU A 107 -5.89 9.74 -4.10
N GLN A 108 -6.22 10.65 -5.00
CA GLN A 108 -6.08 10.46 -6.44
C GLN A 108 -5.16 11.51 -7.06
N ALA A 109 -4.69 11.21 -8.27
CA ALA A 109 -4.00 12.14 -9.13
C ALA A 109 -4.11 11.68 -10.58
N ASP A 110 -4.02 12.65 -11.49
CA ASP A 110 -3.88 12.42 -12.92
C ASP A 110 -2.76 11.39 -13.19
N PRO A 111 -3.00 10.42 -14.09
CA PRO A 111 -2.02 9.38 -14.38
C PRO A 111 -0.65 9.92 -14.82
N GLN A 112 -0.59 10.99 -15.61
CA GLN A 112 0.66 11.60 -16.05
C GLN A 112 1.43 12.20 -14.86
N ARG A 113 0.72 12.82 -13.92
CA ARG A 113 1.34 13.32 -12.68
C ARG A 113 1.93 12.19 -11.85
N ARG A 114 1.25 11.04 -11.76
CA ARG A 114 1.72 9.86 -11.02
C ARG A 114 2.94 9.23 -11.68
N ILE A 115 2.96 9.12 -13.01
CA ILE A 115 4.12 8.67 -13.78
C ILE A 115 5.32 9.59 -13.52
N ALA A 116 5.16 10.90 -13.70
CA ALA A 116 6.25 11.86 -13.52
C ALA A 116 6.83 11.84 -12.09
N ARG A 117 5.98 11.71 -11.05
CA ARG A 117 6.43 11.55 -9.66
C ARG A 117 7.22 10.26 -9.48
N ARG A 118 6.74 9.14 -10.05
CA ARG A 118 7.42 7.85 -9.96
C ARG A 118 8.75 7.82 -10.71
N GLU A 119 8.83 8.47 -11.87
CA GLU A 119 10.10 8.63 -12.59
C GLU A 119 11.13 9.41 -11.76
N ALA A 120 10.69 10.49 -11.10
CA ALA A 120 11.54 11.27 -10.21
C ALA A 120 12.04 10.46 -9.00
N GLU A 121 11.18 9.62 -8.40
CA GLU A 121 11.55 8.71 -7.30
C GLU A 121 12.62 7.69 -7.72
N LEU A 122 12.50 7.15 -8.94
CA LEU A 122 13.42 6.12 -9.44
C LEU A 122 14.74 6.70 -9.95
N ALA A 123 14.87 8.01 -10.10
CA ALA A 123 16.10 8.70 -10.50
C ALA A 123 16.81 8.07 -11.73
N GLY A 124 16.03 7.58 -12.69
CA GLY A 124 16.54 6.92 -13.92
C GLY A 124 16.85 5.42 -13.79
N ALA A 125 16.44 4.76 -12.70
CA ALA A 125 16.59 3.31 -12.53
C ALA A 125 15.66 2.47 -13.44
N ALA A 126 14.71 3.10 -14.13
CA ALA A 126 13.84 2.49 -15.13
C ALA A 126 13.52 3.51 -16.24
N ASP A 127 13.18 3.03 -17.43
CA ASP A 127 12.70 3.88 -18.52
C ASP A 127 11.23 4.29 -18.35
N THR A 128 10.81 5.33 -19.06
CA THR A 128 9.45 5.88 -19.00
C THR A 128 8.37 4.86 -19.34
N GLU A 129 8.65 3.93 -20.27
CA GLU A 129 7.71 2.87 -20.66
C GLU A 129 7.47 1.91 -19.49
N THR A 130 8.54 1.42 -18.86
CA THR A 130 8.49 0.56 -17.68
C THR A 130 7.76 1.26 -16.53
N VAL A 131 8.05 2.55 -16.28
CA VAL A 131 7.35 3.30 -15.22
C VAL A 131 5.87 3.46 -15.54
N THR A 132 5.53 3.74 -16.79
CA THR A 132 4.14 3.85 -17.24
C THR A 132 3.40 2.53 -17.03
N GLU A 133 3.99 1.40 -17.42
CA GLU A 133 3.40 0.08 -17.20
C GLU A 133 3.25 -0.23 -15.71
N GLN A 134 4.24 0.10 -14.88
CA GLN A 134 4.18 -0.09 -13.43
C GLN A 134 3.09 0.75 -12.75
N VAL A 135 2.80 1.93 -13.29
CA VAL A 135 1.78 2.82 -12.73
C VAL A 135 0.40 2.42 -13.25
N ILE A 136 0.22 2.46 -14.57
CA ILE A 136 -1.08 2.25 -15.23
C ILE A 136 -1.50 0.77 -15.22
N GLY A 137 -0.57 -0.13 -15.53
CA GLY A 137 -0.85 -1.57 -15.53
C GLY A 137 -1.17 -2.07 -14.12
N ARG A 138 -0.51 -1.53 -13.10
CA ARG A 138 -0.82 -1.85 -11.71
C ARG A 138 -2.19 -1.31 -11.29
N ASP A 139 -2.54 -0.08 -11.68
CA ASP A 139 -3.89 0.43 -11.38
C ASP A 139 -4.96 -0.46 -12.01
N ALA A 140 -4.79 -0.83 -13.29
CA ALA A 140 -5.72 -1.72 -13.97
C ALA A 140 -5.86 -3.07 -13.25
N ALA A 141 -4.74 -3.69 -12.87
CA ALA A 141 -4.74 -4.97 -12.15
C ALA A 141 -5.35 -4.85 -10.74
N ASP A 142 -5.04 -3.78 -10.01
CA ASP A 142 -5.58 -3.55 -8.67
C ASP A 142 -7.10 -3.33 -8.74
N SER A 143 -7.61 -2.65 -9.79
CA SER A 143 -9.04 -2.34 -10.00
C SER A 143 -9.88 -3.60 -10.24
N GLU A 144 -9.29 -4.72 -10.65
CA GLU A 144 -9.97 -6.02 -10.72
C GLU A 144 -10.27 -6.61 -9.33
N SER A 145 -9.51 -6.22 -8.33
CA SER A 145 -9.55 -6.80 -6.97
C SER A 145 -10.05 -5.85 -5.89
N SER A 146 -10.14 -4.55 -6.19
CA SER A 146 -10.53 -3.51 -5.23
C SER A 146 -11.13 -2.29 -5.93
N GLU A 147 -12.12 -1.66 -5.29
CA GLU A 147 -12.70 -0.40 -5.77
C GLU A 147 -11.99 0.80 -5.10
N PHE A 148 -11.06 1.44 -5.82
CA PHE A 148 -10.33 2.63 -5.35
C PHE A 148 -10.27 3.76 -6.40
N GLU A 149 -11.03 3.64 -7.48
CA GLU A 149 -11.17 4.72 -8.48
C GLU A 149 -12.31 5.68 -8.14
N THR A 150 -13.25 5.25 -7.31
CA THR A 150 -14.37 6.06 -6.86
C THR A 150 -14.43 6.06 -5.34
N ALA A 151 -14.59 7.23 -4.74
CA ALA A 151 -14.73 7.33 -3.30
C ALA A 151 -16.06 6.69 -2.87
N ALA A 152 -15.98 5.69 -1.99
CA ALA A 152 -17.16 5.10 -1.36
C ALA A 152 -17.85 6.11 -0.42
N ASN A 153 -19.09 5.80 -0.01
CA ASN A 153 -19.83 6.66 0.92
C ASN A 153 -19.05 6.90 2.23
N GLY A 154 -18.87 8.18 2.56
CA GLY A 154 -18.11 8.61 3.73
C GLY A 154 -16.59 8.55 3.57
N VAL A 155 -16.09 8.31 2.36
CA VAL A 155 -14.67 8.46 2.00
C VAL A 155 -14.47 9.82 1.36
N VAL A 156 -13.54 10.61 1.88
CA VAL A 156 -13.21 11.94 1.33
C VAL A 156 -12.26 11.78 0.16
N LEU A 157 -12.64 12.31 -1.01
CA LEU A 157 -11.75 12.37 -2.17
C LEU A 157 -10.81 13.59 -2.05
N ILE A 158 -9.51 13.34 -2.17
CA ILE A 158 -8.50 14.38 -2.39
C ILE A 158 -7.88 14.16 -3.75
N ASP A 159 -8.08 15.11 -4.66
CA ASP A 159 -7.30 15.18 -5.90
C ASP A 159 -5.99 15.94 -5.66
N SER A 160 -4.87 15.24 -5.81
CA SER A 160 -3.53 15.75 -5.62
C SER A 160 -2.81 16.11 -6.92
N SER A 161 -3.51 16.12 -8.06
CA SER A 161 -2.91 16.38 -9.39
C SER A 161 -2.12 17.68 -9.44
N GLU A 162 -2.67 18.74 -8.84
CA GLU A 162 -2.11 20.10 -8.84
C GLU A 162 -1.67 20.56 -7.44
N LEU A 163 -1.52 19.62 -6.51
CA LEU A 163 -1.11 19.91 -5.13
C LEU A 163 0.35 19.51 -4.90
N THR A 164 1.06 20.32 -4.11
CA THR A 164 2.35 19.93 -3.51
C THR A 164 2.13 18.96 -2.35
N LEU A 165 3.20 18.30 -1.89
CA LEU A 165 3.15 17.43 -0.72
C LEU A 165 2.63 18.18 0.52
N GLU A 166 3.13 19.41 0.75
CA GLU A 166 2.73 20.24 1.89
C GLU A 166 1.23 20.56 1.85
N GLN A 167 0.70 20.89 0.66
CA GLN A 167 -0.72 21.17 0.48
C GLN A 167 -1.59 19.93 0.69
N VAL A 168 -1.12 18.75 0.28
CA VAL A 168 -1.81 17.48 0.57
C VAL A 168 -1.80 17.21 2.07
N VAL A 169 -0.66 17.35 2.74
CA VAL A 169 -0.53 17.14 4.18
C VAL A 169 -1.43 18.10 4.96
N GLU A 170 -1.45 19.39 4.60
CA GLU A 170 -2.32 20.40 5.21
C GLU A 170 -3.80 20.01 5.07
N LYS A 171 -4.24 19.65 3.85
CA LYS A 171 -5.62 19.16 3.62
C LYS A 171 -5.96 17.92 4.45
N VAL A 172 -5.05 16.95 4.56
CA VAL A 172 -5.29 15.75 5.37
C VAL A 172 -5.45 16.15 6.85
N ILE A 173 -4.58 17.01 7.38
CA ILE A 173 -4.67 17.50 8.76
C ILE A 173 -5.99 18.25 9.01
N GLU A 174 -6.44 19.06 8.07
CA GLU A 174 -7.72 19.78 8.13
C GLU A 174 -8.95 18.85 8.16
N LEU A 175 -8.81 17.61 7.70
CA LEU A 175 -9.88 16.61 7.74
C LEU A 175 -9.88 15.77 9.02
N VAL A 176 -8.76 15.69 9.74
CA VAL A 176 -8.68 14.93 11.00
C VAL A 176 -9.67 15.53 12.01
N PRO A 177 -10.55 14.74 12.65
CA PRO A 177 -11.44 15.23 13.71
C PRO A 177 -10.66 16.00 14.79
N GLU A 178 -11.22 17.11 15.28
CA GLU A 178 -10.53 18.00 16.21
C GLU A 178 -10.09 17.27 17.49
N GLU A 179 -10.93 16.35 17.97
CA GLU A 179 -10.69 15.50 19.13
C GLU A 179 -9.49 14.56 18.96
N LEU A 180 -9.11 14.27 17.71
CA LEU A 180 -7.97 13.41 17.36
C LEU A 180 -6.70 14.22 17.07
N ARG A 181 -6.78 15.55 16.91
CA ARG A 181 -5.61 16.41 16.61
C ARG A 181 -4.73 16.68 17.82
N THR A 182 -5.28 16.63 19.03
CA THR A 182 -4.49 16.86 20.25
C THR A 182 -3.75 15.59 20.66
N PRO A 183 -2.44 15.63 20.95
CA PRO A 183 -1.73 14.49 21.54
C PRO A 183 -2.42 14.08 22.86
N ALA A 184 -2.57 12.78 23.08
CA ALA A 184 -2.99 12.25 24.38
C ALA A 184 -1.93 12.52 25.46
#